data_AF-A0A4R4KBK6-F1
#
_entry.id   AF-A0A4R4KBK6-F1
#
_cell.length_a   1.000
_cell.length_b   1.000
_cell.length_c   1.000
_cell.angle_alpha   90.00
_cell.angle_beta   90.00
_cell.angle_gamma   90.00
#
_symmetry.space_group_name_H-M   'P 1'
#
loop_
_entity.id
_entity.type
_entity.pdbx_description
1 polymer ?
#
loop_
_entity_poly.entity_id
_entity_poly.type
_entity_poly.pdbx_seq_one_letter_code
_entity_poly.pdbx_strand_id
1 'polypeptide(L)'
;MNFNYNTFAQKLDGYSGMDVDDEHTNYGWVQWDKKSTDDFNKVVKYTYENSKGTFHYETWHQETSLMKQNAGMMVSAKIDFNRGTGDDHIILMAGFNHKADLIFAQASVQFHGHEDANIITSPITSGDIAQGLQDAIQEQILDSYGHVDDSTDGRHTLPYIAKVNLEAMDEATSI
;
A
#
# COMPACT_ATOMS: atom_id res chain seq x y z
N MET A 1 5.80 -21.20 1.40
CA MET A 1 5.39 -19.87 0.97
C MET A 1 6.33 -18.86 1.54
N ASN A 2 6.62 -17.86 0.73
CA ASN A 2 7.55 -16.80 1.04
C ASN A 2 6.99 -15.48 0.51
N PHE A 3 7.30 -14.40 1.22
CA PHE A 3 7.09 -13.03 0.75
C PHE A 3 8.46 -12.40 0.50
N ASN A 4 8.75 -12.00 -0.74
CA ASN A 4 10.02 -11.38 -1.10
C ASN A 4 9.91 -9.86 -1.10
N TYR A 5 10.34 -9.24 0.01
CA TYR A 5 10.33 -7.79 0.21
C TYR A 5 11.08 -7.00 -0.88
N ASN A 6 12.17 -7.54 -1.43
CA ASN A 6 12.91 -6.87 -2.51
C ASN A 6 12.12 -6.90 -3.81
N THR A 7 11.48 -8.04 -4.11
CA THR A 7 10.59 -8.15 -5.27
C THR A 7 9.40 -7.21 -5.14
N PHE A 8 8.80 -7.10 -3.95
CA PHE A 8 7.74 -6.12 -3.71
C PHE A 8 8.16 -4.71 -4.13
N ALA A 9 9.30 -4.22 -3.63
CA ALA A 9 9.74 -2.86 -3.90
C ALA A 9 10.11 -2.65 -5.38
N GLN A 10 10.78 -3.63 -6.01
CA GLN A 10 11.10 -3.58 -7.45
C GLN A 10 9.85 -3.60 -8.34
N LYS A 11 8.79 -4.31 -7.91
CA LYS A 11 7.52 -4.34 -8.63
C LYS A 11 6.78 -3.03 -8.48
N LEU A 12 6.77 -2.46 -7.29
CA LEU A 12 6.17 -1.16 -7.03
C LEU A 12 6.76 -0.06 -7.92
N ASP A 13 8.09 -0.04 -8.08
CA ASP A 13 8.82 0.88 -8.97
C ASP A 13 8.47 0.71 -10.46
N GLY A 14 8.06 -0.50 -10.87
CA GLY A 14 7.71 -0.81 -12.25
C GLY A 14 6.35 -0.27 -12.72
N TYR A 15 5.51 0.25 -11.82
CA TYR A 15 4.20 0.78 -12.18
C TYR A 15 4.28 2.20 -12.76
N SER A 16 3.37 2.51 -13.69
CA SER A 16 3.39 3.80 -14.39
C SER A 16 3.26 4.98 -13.43
N GLY A 17 4.22 5.91 -13.51
CA GLY A 17 4.25 7.11 -12.68
C GLY A 17 4.82 6.88 -11.29
N MET A 18 5.24 5.66 -10.95
CA MET A 18 5.91 5.37 -9.69
C MET A 18 7.43 5.57 -9.84
N ASP A 19 8.06 6.03 -8.77
CA ASP A 19 9.51 6.17 -8.65
C ASP A 19 9.90 5.84 -7.20
N VAL A 20 10.51 4.68 -6.99
CA VAL A 20 10.94 4.22 -5.66
C VAL A 20 12.31 4.78 -5.33
N ASP A 21 12.40 5.52 -4.22
CA ASP A 21 13.68 6.06 -3.75
C ASP A 21 14.66 4.91 -3.45
N ASP A 22 15.94 5.08 -3.82
CA ASP A 22 17.02 4.14 -3.46
C ASP A 22 16.80 2.69 -3.98
N GLU A 23 16.09 2.49 -5.10
CA GLU A 23 15.80 1.17 -5.65
C GLU A 23 17.08 0.42 -6.07
N HIS A 24 18.12 1.15 -6.50
CA HIS A 24 19.41 0.59 -6.91
C HIS A 24 20.41 0.31 -5.77
N THR A 25 20.16 0.79 -4.55
CA THR A 25 21.08 0.67 -3.41
C THR A 25 20.64 -0.38 -2.41
N ASN A 26 19.36 -0.38 -2.00
CA ASN A 26 18.81 -1.34 -1.03
C ASN A 26 17.45 -1.89 -1.47
N TYR A 27 17.19 -1.95 -2.78
CA TYR A 27 15.87 -2.32 -3.31
C TYR A 27 14.77 -1.43 -2.73
N GLY A 28 15.07 -0.16 -2.45
CA GLY A 28 14.14 0.83 -1.90
C GLY A 28 13.87 0.76 -0.39
N TRP A 29 14.37 -0.25 0.32
CA TRP A 29 14.15 -0.37 1.77
C TRP A 29 15.14 0.45 2.58
N VAL A 30 14.63 1.43 3.32
CA VAL A 30 15.42 2.31 4.18
C VAL A 30 14.90 2.32 5.62
N GLN A 31 15.81 2.45 6.59
CA GLN A 31 15.42 2.64 8.00
C GLN A 31 14.81 4.03 8.19
N TRP A 32 13.54 4.08 8.63
CA TRP A 32 12.85 5.34 8.90
C TRP A 32 13.51 6.11 10.05
N ASP A 33 13.77 5.42 11.17
CA ASP A 33 14.66 5.90 12.23
C ASP A 33 16.06 5.27 12.06
N LYS A 34 17.04 6.11 11.74
CA LYS A 34 18.45 5.72 11.56
C LYS A 34 19.09 5.09 12.79
N LYS A 35 18.45 5.20 13.97
CA LYS A 35 18.90 4.58 15.22
C LYS A 35 18.29 3.19 15.47
N SER A 36 17.23 2.84 14.75
CA SER A 36 16.60 1.53 14.85
C SER A 36 17.32 0.51 13.99
N THR A 37 17.30 -0.73 14.43
CA THR A 37 17.70 -1.90 13.64
C THR A 37 16.51 -2.84 13.38
N ASP A 38 15.30 -2.44 13.79
CA ASP A 38 14.09 -3.23 13.59
C ASP A 38 13.67 -3.19 12.13
N ASP A 39 13.31 -4.35 11.57
CA ASP A 39 12.82 -4.45 10.20
C ASP A 39 11.44 -3.79 10.06
N PHE A 40 10.61 -3.81 11.10
CA PHE A 40 9.31 -3.11 11.08
C PHE A 40 9.42 -1.59 11.07
N ASN A 41 10.63 -1.06 11.25
CA ASN A 41 10.92 0.35 11.12
C ASN A 41 11.52 0.71 9.75
N LYS A 42 11.53 -0.24 8.80
CA LYS A 42 11.89 0.02 7.41
C LYS A 42 10.66 0.46 6.62
N VAL A 43 10.91 1.34 5.66
CA VAL A 43 9.92 1.83 4.69
C VAL A 43 10.50 1.77 3.28
N VAL A 44 9.63 1.61 2.29
CA VAL A 44 9.88 1.98 0.89
C VAL A 44 9.29 3.36 0.68
N LYS A 45 10.12 4.35 0.36
CA LYS A 45 9.68 5.70 0.01
C LYS A 45 9.55 5.79 -1.50
N TYR A 46 8.52 6.46 -1.99
CA TYR A 46 8.31 6.60 -3.43
C TYR A 46 7.46 7.82 -3.76
N THR A 47 7.53 8.23 -5.02
CA THR A 47 6.62 9.22 -5.58
C THR A 47 5.65 8.58 -6.55
N TYR A 48 4.48 9.17 -6.68
CA TYR A 48 3.52 8.90 -7.74
C TYR A 48 3.24 10.18 -8.51
N GLU A 49 3.64 10.22 -9.78
CA GLU A 49 3.38 11.33 -10.69
C GLU A 49 2.20 11.02 -11.62
N ASN A 50 1.26 11.95 -11.70
CA ASN A 50 0.20 11.93 -12.70
C ASN A 50 -0.13 13.36 -13.17
N SER A 51 -1.18 13.49 -14.00
CA SER A 51 -1.59 14.79 -14.55
C SER A 51 -1.93 15.89 -13.53
N LYS A 52 -2.10 15.54 -12.25
CA LYS A 52 -2.44 16.45 -11.15
C LYS A 52 -1.23 16.89 -10.32
N GLY A 53 -0.10 16.21 -10.46
CA GLY A 53 1.12 16.52 -9.74
C GLY A 53 1.88 15.27 -9.28
N THR A 54 2.82 15.51 -8.37
CA THR A 54 3.66 14.50 -7.73
C THR A 54 3.20 14.32 -6.28
N PHE A 55 2.96 13.08 -5.89
CA PHE A 55 2.45 12.71 -4.57
C PHE A 55 3.47 11.79 -3.89
N HIS A 56 3.75 12.02 -2.61
CA HIS A 56 4.78 11.30 -1.87
C HIS A 56 4.18 10.24 -0.96
N TYR A 57 4.73 9.03 -1.00
CA TYR A 57 4.22 7.91 -0.24
C TYR A 57 5.34 7.13 0.45
N GLU A 58 4.97 6.46 1.53
CA GLU A 58 5.85 5.52 2.23
C GLU A 58 5.07 4.24 2.54
N THR A 59 5.54 3.09 2.06
CA THR A 59 4.99 1.77 2.46
C THR A 59 5.88 1.17 3.52
N TRP A 60 5.31 0.90 4.69
CA TRP A 60 6.00 0.27 5.81
C TRP A 60 6.24 -1.22 5.53
N HIS A 61 7.31 -1.74 6.13
CA HIS A 61 7.67 -3.14 6.03
C HIS A 61 6.48 -4.04 6.36
N GLN A 62 6.17 -4.96 5.45
CA GLN A 62 4.98 -5.79 5.59
C GLN A 62 5.12 -6.79 6.75
N GLU A 63 4.00 -7.08 7.39
CA GLU A 63 3.86 -8.15 8.36
C GLU A 63 3.28 -9.39 7.67
N THR A 64 3.90 -10.56 7.91
CA THR A 64 3.45 -11.82 7.32
C THR A 64 3.08 -12.84 8.39
N SER A 65 1.91 -13.45 8.27
CA SER A 65 1.46 -14.57 9.09
C SER A 65 1.31 -15.83 8.24
N LEU A 66 2.13 -16.84 8.51
CA LEU A 66 2.17 -18.08 7.73
C LEU A 66 1.44 -19.23 8.44
N MET A 67 0.59 -19.94 7.70
CA MET A 67 -0.01 -21.17 8.18
C MET A 67 0.97 -22.34 8.11
N LYS A 68 0.79 -23.32 9.00
CA LYS A 68 1.57 -24.58 8.97
C LYS A 68 1.51 -25.23 7.59
N GLN A 69 2.60 -25.90 7.21
CA GLN A 69 2.70 -26.65 5.95
C GLN A 69 2.42 -25.79 4.69
N ASN A 70 2.65 -24.48 4.76
CA ASN A 70 2.40 -23.55 3.65
C ASN A 70 0.93 -23.56 3.17
N ALA A 71 -0.04 -23.79 4.06
CA ALA A 71 -1.46 -23.87 3.68
C ALA A 71 -2.08 -22.52 3.28
N GLY A 72 -1.53 -21.42 3.77
CA GLY A 72 -1.96 -20.04 3.52
C GLY A 72 -0.98 -19.02 4.12
N MET A 73 -0.99 -17.80 3.63
CA MET A 73 -0.26 -16.67 4.19
C MET A 73 -1.15 -15.44 4.20
N MET A 74 -1.08 -14.67 5.27
CA MET A 74 -1.65 -13.32 5.31
C MET A 74 -0.49 -12.32 5.28
N VAL A 75 -0.63 -11.26 4.49
CA VAL A 75 0.29 -10.13 4.41
C VAL A 75 -0.47 -8.87 4.77
N SER A 76 0.07 -8.03 5.65
CA SER A 76 -0.49 -6.72 5.97
C SER A 76 0.55 -5.62 5.84
N ALA A 77 0.09 -4.43 5.44
CA ALA A 77 0.95 -3.26 5.29
C ALA A 77 0.26 -1.99 5.73
N LYS A 78 1.05 -1.04 6.21
CA LYS A 78 0.67 0.37 6.37
C LYS A 78 1.31 1.18 5.24
N ILE A 79 0.54 2.06 4.62
CA ILE A 79 0.98 2.98 3.59
C ILE A 79 0.61 4.38 4.04
N ASP A 80 1.58 5.29 4.05
CA ASP A 80 1.38 6.68 4.41
C ASP A 80 1.41 7.54 3.15
N PHE A 81 0.41 8.40 2.98
CA PHE A 81 0.45 9.50 2.04
C PHE A 81 1.03 10.72 2.75
N ASN A 82 2.27 11.07 2.43
CA ASN A 82 2.98 12.17 3.08
C ASN A 82 2.55 13.51 2.50
N ARG A 83 1.90 14.32 3.34
CA ARG A 83 1.37 15.63 2.96
C ARG A 83 2.06 16.80 3.66
N GLY A 84 3.08 16.55 4.46
CA GLY A 84 3.82 17.59 5.20
C GLY A 84 3.07 18.20 6.41
N THR A 85 1.73 18.26 6.39
CA THR A 85 0.91 18.68 7.55
C THR A 85 0.41 17.51 8.40
N GLY A 86 0.66 16.27 7.95
CA GLY A 86 0.22 15.01 8.55
C GLY A 86 -0.33 14.06 7.49
N ASP A 87 -0.34 12.77 7.79
CA ASP A 87 -0.47 11.74 6.74
C ASP A 87 -1.87 11.11 6.74
N ASP A 88 -2.39 10.85 5.54
CA ASP A 88 -3.49 9.89 5.36
C ASP A 88 -2.88 8.48 5.34
N HIS A 89 -3.51 7.51 6.00
CA HIS A 89 -2.99 6.16 6.17
C HIS A 89 -3.88 5.14 5.47
N ILE A 90 -3.29 4.23 4.69
CA ILE A 90 -3.95 3.02 4.19
C ILE A 90 -3.42 1.84 4.99
N ILE A 91 -4.31 1.07 5.60
CA ILE A 91 -4.00 -0.26 6.13
C ILE A 91 -4.54 -1.27 5.12
N LEU A 92 -3.64 -2.10 4.57
CA LEU A 92 -3.95 -3.10 3.56
C LEU A 92 -3.72 -4.50 4.15
N MET A 93 -4.66 -5.41 3.90
CA MET A 93 -4.55 -6.83 4.23
C MET A 93 -4.81 -7.66 2.99
N ALA A 94 -3.97 -8.66 2.76
CA ALA A 94 -4.06 -9.60 1.66
C ALA A 94 -3.90 -11.04 2.18
N GLY A 95 -4.65 -11.98 1.60
CA GLY A 95 -4.52 -13.40 1.90
C GLY A 95 -4.18 -14.20 0.66
N PHE A 96 -3.25 -15.14 0.83
CA PHE A 96 -2.75 -16.02 -0.20
C PHE A 96 -3.03 -17.47 0.18
N ASN A 97 -3.46 -18.27 -0.79
CA ASN A 97 -3.68 -19.71 -0.60
C ASN A 97 -2.36 -20.50 -0.72
N HIS A 98 -2.42 -21.82 -0.54
CA HIS A 98 -1.27 -22.73 -0.66
C HIS A 98 -0.53 -22.72 -2.03
N LYS A 99 -1.11 -22.11 -3.06
CA LYS A 99 -0.51 -21.94 -4.39
C LYS A 99 0.09 -20.55 -4.60
N ALA A 100 0.11 -19.72 -3.56
CA ALA A 100 0.44 -18.30 -3.63
C ALA A 100 -0.58 -17.47 -4.44
N ASP A 101 -1.79 -17.97 -4.72
CA ASP A 101 -2.81 -17.12 -5.36
C ASP A 101 -3.43 -16.18 -4.32
N LEU A 102 -3.56 -14.89 -4.66
CA LEU A 102 -4.35 -13.92 -3.90
C LEU A 102 -5.83 -14.37 -3.85
N ILE A 103 -6.37 -14.55 -2.64
CA ILE A 103 -7.75 -15.03 -2.41
C ILE A 103 -8.63 -14.04 -1.66
N PHE A 104 -8.03 -13.06 -0.97
CA PHE A 104 -8.77 -11.92 -0.45
C PHE A 104 -7.90 -10.68 -0.34
N ALA A 105 -8.53 -9.51 -0.42
CA ALA A 105 -7.95 -8.26 0.04
C ALA A 105 -8.99 -7.39 0.77
N GLN A 106 -8.52 -6.56 1.69
CA GLN A 106 -9.33 -5.56 2.37
C GLN A 106 -8.45 -4.36 2.70
N ALA A 107 -9.01 -3.16 2.66
CA ALA A 107 -8.32 -1.95 3.09
C ALA A 107 -9.17 -1.11 4.04
N SER A 108 -8.49 -0.34 4.88
CA SER A 108 -9.07 0.83 5.54
C SER A 108 -8.21 2.05 5.26
N VAL A 109 -8.85 3.20 5.01
CA VAL A 109 -8.19 4.49 4.87
C VAL A 109 -8.55 5.36 6.06
N GLN A 110 -7.54 5.81 6.79
CA GLN A 110 -7.68 6.84 7.81
C GLN A 110 -7.21 8.17 7.24
N PHE A 111 -8.08 9.18 7.28
CA PHE A 111 -7.70 10.52 6.85
C PHE A 111 -7.04 11.29 7.99
N HIS A 112 -6.03 12.08 7.66
CA HIS A 112 -5.53 13.14 8.53
C HIS A 112 -6.61 14.20 8.75
N GLY A 113 -6.70 14.71 9.98
CA GLY A 113 -7.82 15.53 10.45
C GLY A 113 -8.85 14.68 11.20
N HIS A 114 -9.71 15.34 11.99
CA HIS A 114 -10.75 14.65 12.77
C HIS A 114 -12.14 14.71 12.12
N GLU A 115 -12.24 15.39 10.98
CA GLU A 115 -13.51 15.76 10.36
C GLU A 115 -13.97 14.76 9.29
N ASP A 116 -13.03 14.12 8.58
CA ASP A 116 -13.35 13.23 7.47
C ASP A 116 -13.58 11.79 7.94
N ALA A 117 -14.61 11.15 7.40
CA ALA A 117 -14.93 9.77 7.72
C ALA A 117 -13.90 8.82 7.10
N ASN A 118 -13.39 7.90 7.92
CA ASN A 118 -12.52 6.81 7.45
C ASN A 118 -13.27 5.91 6.45
N ILE A 119 -12.53 5.35 5.51
CA ILE A 119 -13.02 4.33 4.58
C ILE A 119 -12.69 2.96 5.16
N ILE A 120 -13.64 2.04 5.12
CA ILE A 120 -13.40 0.62 5.42
C ILE A 120 -14.07 -0.18 4.31
N THR A 121 -13.29 -0.90 3.51
CA THR A 121 -13.84 -1.75 2.46
C THR A 121 -14.39 -3.03 3.07
N SER A 122 -15.38 -3.63 2.41
CA SER A 122 -15.66 -5.05 2.62
C SER A 122 -14.52 -5.90 2.03
N PRO A 123 -14.31 -7.14 2.50
CA PRO A 123 -13.35 -8.04 1.89
C PRO A 123 -13.73 -8.37 0.43
N ILE A 124 -12.76 -8.21 -0.47
CA ILE A 124 -12.88 -8.60 -1.89
C ILE A 124 -12.30 -10.00 -2.02
N THR A 125 -13.09 -10.96 -2.52
CA THR A 125 -12.75 -12.41 -2.48
C THR A 125 -12.92 -13.13 -3.82
N SER A 126 -13.25 -12.39 -4.89
CA SER A 126 -13.52 -12.97 -6.21
C SER A 126 -13.28 -11.95 -7.31
N GLY A 127 -13.04 -12.44 -8.53
CA GLY A 127 -12.76 -11.58 -9.69
C GLY A 127 -11.33 -11.05 -9.66
N ASP A 128 -11.11 -9.90 -10.28
CA ASP A 128 -9.88 -9.14 -10.13
C ASP A 128 -9.89 -8.46 -8.76
N ILE A 129 -9.21 -9.08 -7.79
CA ILE A 129 -9.22 -8.62 -6.39
C ILE A 129 -8.57 -7.26 -6.24
N ALA A 130 -7.51 -6.97 -7.02
CA ALA A 130 -6.80 -5.70 -6.95
C ALA A 130 -7.63 -4.56 -7.52
N GLN A 131 -8.26 -4.77 -8.68
CA GLN A 131 -9.21 -3.81 -9.23
C GLN A 131 -10.44 -3.64 -8.33
N GLY A 132 -10.98 -4.73 -7.78
CA GLY A 132 -12.12 -4.66 -6.87
C GLY A 132 -11.82 -3.88 -5.59
N LEU A 133 -10.58 -3.95 -5.08
CA LEU A 133 -10.14 -3.13 -3.96
C LEU A 133 -10.06 -1.65 -4.35
N GLN A 134 -9.49 -1.33 -5.52
CA GLN A 134 -9.45 0.04 -6.03
C GLN A 134 -10.86 0.63 -6.10
N ASP A 135 -11.79 -0.09 -6.72
CA ASP A 135 -13.16 0.37 -6.93
C ASP A 135 -13.87 0.60 -5.58
N ALA A 136 -13.70 -0.32 -4.63
CA ALA A 136 -14.32 -0.20 -3.30
C ALA A 136 -13.82 1.00 -2.49
N ILE A 137 -12.56 1.42 -2.65
CA ILE A 137 -12.06 2.67 -2.05
C ILE A 137 -12.57 3.87 -2.85
N GLN A 138 -12.48 3.82 -4.19
CA GLN A 138 -12.86 4.90 -5.09
C GLN A 138 -14.33 5.32 -4.94
N GLU A 139 -15.24 4.37 -4.71
CA GLU A 139 -16.66 4.63 -4.45
C GLU A 139 -16.93 5.46 -3.20
N GLN A 140 -15.97 5.50 -2.27
CA GLN A 140 -16.07 6.21 -0.99
C GLN A 140 -15.20 7.48 -0.95
N ILE A 141 -14.40 7.72 -1.99
CA ILE A 141 -13.64 8.96 -2.15
C ILE A 141 -14.61 10.12 -2.46
N LEU A 142 -14.44 11.24 -1.78
CA LEU A 142 -15.24 12.45 -2.00
C LEU A 142 -14.65 13.29 -3.13
N ASP A 143 -15.51 13.97 -3.89
CA ASP A 143 -15.07 14.95 -4.90
C ASP A 143 -14.24 16.09 -4.28
N SER A 144 -14.55 16.45 -3.04
CA SER A 144 -13.83 17.45 -2.26
C SER A 144 -13.78 17.08 -0.78
N TYR A 145 -12.67 17.41 -0.13
CA TYR A 145 -12.49 17.29 1.31
C TYR A 145 -12.36 18.69 1.92
N GLY A 146 -12.89 18.89 3.14
CA GLY A 146 -12.85 20.18 3.83
C GLY A 146 -11.51 20.42 4.53
N HIS A 147 -11.06 21.68 4.60
CA HIS A 147 -9.89 22.11 5.39
C HIS A 147 -8.60 21.31 5.17
N VAL A 148 -8.39 20.87 3.95
CA VAL A 148 -7.14 20.24 3.57
C VAL A 148 -6.19 21.38 3.20
N ASP A 149 -5.20 21.64 4.06
CA ASP A 149 -4.10 22.58 3.78
C ASP A 149 -3.29 22.17 2.51
N ASP A 150 -3.60 21.01 1.92
CA ASP A 150 -3.12 20.50 0.63
C ASP A 150 -4.28 20.14 -0.32
N SER A 151 -4.01 20.08 -1.62
CA SER A 151 -5.04 19.77 -2.63
C SER A 151 -5.71 18.40 -2.38
N THR A 152 -7.02 18.33 -2.62
CA THR A 152 -7.81 17.08 -2.62
C THR A 152 -7.34 16.07 -3.64
N ASP A 153 -6.60 16.51 -4.68
CA ASP A 153 -6.10 15.65 -5.76
C ASP A 153 -5.25 14.47 -5.24
N GLY A 154 -4.52 14.65 -4.12
CA GLY A 154 -3.73 13.56 -3.52
C GLY A 154 -4.55 12.50 -2.80
N ARG A 155 -5.76 12.83 -2.32
CA ARG A 155 -6.67 11.79 -1.79
C ARG A 155 -7.30 10.97 -2.91
N HIS A 156 -7.44 11.55 -4.10
CA HIS A 156 -7.93 10.86 -5.29
C HIS A 156 -6.96 9.82 -5.84
N THR A 157 -5.70 9.83 -5.41
CA THR A 157 -4.71 8.81 -5.81
C THR A 157 -4.70 7.59 -4.89
N LEU A 158 -5.27 7.67 -3.68
CA LEU A 158 -5.26 6.58 -2.69
C LEU A 158 -5.81 5.24 -3.21
N PRO A 159 -6.92 5.18 -4.00
CA PRO A 159 -7.40 3.92 -4.56
C PRO A 159 -6.36 3.23 -5.45
N TYR A 160 -5.70 4.00 -6.32
CA TYR A 160 -4.68 3.47 -7.22
C TYR A 160 -3.45 2.99 -6.45
N ILE A 161 -3.02 3.74 -5.44
CA ILE A 161 -1.89 3.37 -4.58
C ILE A 161 -2.16 2.07 -3.81
N ALA A 162 -3.37 1.90 -3.28
CA ALA A 162 -3.77 0.64 -2.64
C ALA A 162 -3.70 -0.54 -3.61
N LYS A 163 -4.16 -0.35 -4.85
CA LYS A 163 -4.10 -1.37 -5.91
C LYS A 163 -2.67 -1.77 -6.23
N VAL A 164 -1.80 -0.83 -6.59
CA VAL A 164 -0.44 -1.18 -7.02
C VAL A 164 0.40 -1.80 -5.90
N ASN A 165 0.16 -1.39 -4.64
CA ASN A 165 0.78 -2.06 -3.49
C ASN A 165 0.29 -3.50 -3.34
N LEU A 166 -1.01 -3.76 -3.55
CA LEU A 166 -1.55 -5.12 -3.52
C LEU A 166 -1.03 -5.99 -4.67
N GLU A 167 -0.97 -5.45 -5.90
CA GLU A 167 -0.40 -6.16 -7.05
C GLU A 167 1.09 -6.46 -6.83
N ALA A 168 1.86 -5.50 -6.31
CA ALA A 168 3.25 -5.74 -5.92
C ALA A 168 3.39 -6.80 -4.82
N MET A 169 2.45 -6.89 -3.86
CA MET A 169 2.44 -7.94 -2.85
C MET A 169 2.14 -9.32 -3.46
N ASP A 170 1.22 -9.39 -4.42
CA ASP A 170 0.90 -10.61 -5.14
C ASP A 170 2.12 -11.12 -5.91
N GLU A 171 2.78 -10.25 -6.66
CA GLU A 171 4.01 -10.58 -7.39
C GLU A 171 5.21 -10.93 -6.50
N ALA A 172 5.22 -10.44 -5.26
CA ALA A 172 6.25 -10.76 -4.26
C ALA A 172 6.01 -12.10 -3.55
N THR A 173 4.84 -12.71 -3.72
CA THR A 173 4.46 -13.93 -3.02
C THR A 173 4.73 -15.17 -3.86
N SER A 174 5.36 -16.18 -3.26
CA SER A 174 5.67 -17.45 -3.94
C SER A 174 5.51 -18.66 -3.01
N ILE A 175 5.46 -19.86 -3.59
CA ILE A 175 5.47 -21.14 -2.84
C ILE A 175 6.83 -21.36 -2.18
#